data_AF-A0A6N3F6J1-F1
#
_entry.id   AF-A0A6N3F6J1-F1
#
_cell.length_a   1.000
_cell.length_b   1.000
_cell.length_c   1.000
_cell.angle_alpha   90.00
_cell.angle_beta   90.00
_cell.angle_gamma   90.00
#
_symmetry.space_group_name_H-M   'P 1'
#
loop_
_entity.id
_entity.type
_entity.pdbx_description
1 polymer ?
#
loop_
_entity_poly.entity_id
_entity_poly.type
_entity_poly.pdbx_seq_one_letter_code
_entity_poly.pdbx_strand_id
1 'polypeptide(L)'
;MAPSGKLTDTWAKNYSDFPNAETFSHVNGNIETEKYEESIYVGYRYFDSFRVDVEYPFGYGLSYTEFALTQGTVCVDETSVHTQVTVTNTGDTYKGKEVVQIYVTCPQDGMPKEYKRLCGFAKTDLLAPGESQEISISFPAKAVASFDEENGNWTVEKGLYGVWAGNSSAAINLIGTLQVAEDVVLENVDHICPLQEDLEEIVRPEDVVRTLEATWQKEAEDKGIVPVLFAPKPLEMTRIPANELDQKPEELVAKLTDEEMIAMVIGEVSKGQDNALGAAGIMVPGAAGETSGVLEEKYDVPGISMADGPAGVRLIKKYDVNPENGQVYSMGLLGALEGGFFTEDEVHEGADTYYQYCTAIPVGTLLAQTWNTELLEEVGQAVAVEMQEFGVAWWLAPGMNVHRNPLCGRNFEYYSEDPLVSGKMAAAITRGVQSKEGVGTTIKHFACNSQEDNRMGSNSILSERTLREIYLRGFEIAVKTSQPMAIMTSYNLINGVHAANCKDICTVAARKEWDFRGIIMTDWTTTMPQGGSLSWKCVEAGNDLIMPGWPGDSENIREALKNGSLKREDLQACVKRMLKVIFQTLGYEDCVSYGAQFR
;
A
#
# COMPACT_ATOMS: atom_id res chain seq x y z
N MET A 1 -11.94 -29.16 0.02
CA MET A 1 -10.75 -28.51 0.60
C MET A 1 -11.18 -27.90 1.92
N ALA A 2 -10.44 -28.12 3.01
CA ALA A 2 -10.78 -27.50 4.29
C ALA A 2 -10.55 -25.98 4.28
N PRO A 3 -11.29 -25.18 5.08
CA PRO A 3 -11.00 -23.76 5.29
C PRO A 3 -9.55 -23.56 5.75
N SER A 4 -8.94 -22.46 5.33
CA SER A 4 -7.55 -22.12 5.68
C SER A 4 -7.31 -20.60 5.76
N GLY A 5 -8.37 -19.81 5.88
CA GLY A 5 -8.25 -18.37 6.07
C GLY A 5 -7.80 -18.05 7.49
N LYS A 6 -7.09 -16.93 7.66
CA LYS A 6 -6.63 -16.42 8.95
C LYS A 6 -6.96 -14.94 9.07
N LEU A 7 -7.36 -14.48 10.25
CA LEU A 7 -7.67 -13.09 10.52
C LEU A 7 -6.46 -12.19 10.23
N THR A 8 -6.73 -11.03 9.64
CA THR A 8 -5.76 -9.99 9.34
C THR A 8 -5.83 -8.83 10.33
N ASP A 9 -6.77 -8.89 11.27
CA ASP A 9 -7.01 -7.91 12.31
C ASP A 9 -7.33 -8.63 13.62
N THR A 10 -7.01 -7.98 14.73
CA THR A 10 -7.37 -8.46 16.06
C THR A 10 -8.83 -8.15 16.36
N TRP A 11 -9.57 -9.17 16.82
CA TRP A 11 -10.96 -8.99 17.26
C TRP A 11 -10.99 -8.87 18.79
N ALA A 12 -11.14 -7.64 19.28
CA ALA A 12 -11.30 -7.35 20.69
C ALA A 12 -12.64 -7.85 21.25
N LYS A 13 -12.72 -8.00 22.58
CA LYS A 13 -13.98 -8.39 23.26
C LYS A 13 -15.02 -7.27 23.20
N ASN A 14 -14.58 -6.02 23.36
CA ASN A 14 -15.40 -4.82 23.25
C ASN A 14 -14.72 -3.80 22.34
N TYR A 15 -15.50 -2.94 21.68
CA TYR A 15 -14.96 -1.83 20.91
C TYR A 15 -14.11 -0.87 21.76
N SER A 16 -14.49 -0.66 23.04
CA SER A 16 -13.75 0.18 23.99
C SER A 16 -12.35 -0.32 24.32
N ASP A 17 -12.01 -1.56 23.95
CA ASP A 17 -10.69 -2.13 24.22
C ASP A 17 -9.64 -1.66 23.19
N PHE A 18 -10.03 -1.04 22.08
CA PHE A 18 -9.08 -0.45 21.14
C PHE A 18 -8.48 0.85 21.72
N PRO A 19 -7.18 1.12 21.49
CA PRO A 19 -6.47 2.24 22.14
C PRO A 19 -7.00 3.62 21.74
N ASN A 20 -7.66 3.72 20.58
CA ASN A 20 -8.23 4.95 20.05
C ASN A 20 -9.77 4.90 19.98
N ALA A 21 -10.42 3.97 20.70
CA ALA A 21 -11.88 3.78 20.61
C ALA A 21 -12.69 5.03 20.97
N GLU A 22 -12.24 5.77 21.99
CA GLU A 22 -12.88 6.99 22.49
C GLU A 22 -12.55 8.23 21.64
N THR A 23 -11.43 8.20 20.92
CA THR A 23 -10.88 9.34 20.21
C THR A 23 -11.04 9.26 18.69
N PHE A 24 -11.44 8.11 18.13
CA PHE A 24 -11.52 7.91 16.69
C PHE A 24 -12.70 8.66 16.05
N SER A 25 -12.40 9.51 15.09
CA SER A 25 -13.38 10.12 14.19
C SER A 25 -14.45 10.92 14.96
N HIS A 26 -15.69 10.95 14.46
CA HIS A 26 -16.78 11.72 15.06
C HIS A 26 -17.10 11.33 16.52
N VAL A 27 -16.56 10.22 17.05
CA VAL A 27 -16.77 9.77 18.44
C VAL A 27 -16.31 10.82 19.45
N ASN A 28 -15.21 11.52 19.16
CA ASN A 28 -14.68 12.59 20.04
C ASN A 28 -15.31 13.98 19.76
N GLY A 29 -16.20 14.08 18.77
CA GLY A 29 -16.82 15.34 18.31
C GLY A 29 -15.93 16.22 17.43
N ASN A 30 -14.78 15.73 16.98
CA ASN A 30 -13.78 16.42 16.16
C ASN A 30 -13.39 15.55 14.95
N ILE A 31 -13.76 16.00 13.76
CA ILE A 31 -13.42 15.35 12.48
C ILE A 31 -12.27 16.05 11.76
N GLU A 32 -11.70 17.11 12.33
CA GLU A 32 -10.64 17.92 11.72
C GLU A 32 -9.25 17.40 12.07
N THR A 33 -9.09 16.77 13.24
CA THR A 33 -7.78 16.34 13.74
C THR A 33 -7.86 15.00 14.42
N GLU A 34 -6.96 14.10 14.03
CA GLU A 34 -6.78 12.78 14.62
C GLU A 34 -5.37 12.64 15.20
N LYS A 35 -5.27 12.50 16.52
CA LYS A 35 -3.99 12.24 17.20
C LYS A 35 -3.76 10.74 17.27
N TYR A 36 -2.63 10.29 16.73
CA TYR A 36 -2.25 8.88 16.72
C TYR A 36 -1.46 8.56 18.00
N GLU A 37 -2.11 8.78 19.15
CA GLU A 37 -1.53 8.59 20.49
C GLU A 37 -1.15 7.12 20.75
N GLU A 38 -1.76 6.19 20.02
CA GLU A 38 -1.40 4.77 20.07
C GLU A 38 0.00 4.48 19.50
N SER A 39 0.61 5.42 18.76
CA SER A 39 1.96 5.29 18.20
C SER A 39 2.11 3.99 17.37
N ILE A 40 3.20 3.25 17.57
CA ILE A 40 3.45 1.94 16.95
C ILE A 40 2.49 0.83 17.45
N TYR A 41 1.70 1.07 18.49
CA TYR A 41 0.82 0.08 19.10
C TYR A 41 -0.54 0.05 18.38
N VAL A 42 -0.53 -0.30 17.09
CA VAL A 42 -1.75 -0.54 16.31
C VAL A 42 -2.08 -2.03 16.28
N GLY A 43 -3.34 -2.38 16.52
CA GLY A 43 -3.83 -3.76 16.44
C GLY A 43 -3.16 -4.68 17.46
N TYR A 44 -2.73 -5.87 17.06
CA TYR A 44 -2.07 -6.85 17.93
C TYR A 44 -0.84 -6.29 18.64
N ARG A 45 -0.15 -5.29 18.06
CA ARG A 45 0.97 -4.61 18.72
C ARG A 45 0.53 -3.96 20.03
N TYR A 46 -0.70 -3.47 20.13
CA TYR A 46 -1.28 -3.00 21.39
C TYR A 46 -1.73 -4.16 22.27
N PHE A 47 -2.63 -5.02 21.77
CA PHE A 47 -3.26 -6.05 22.59
C PHE A 47 -2.23 -6.98 23.25
N ASP A 48 -1.22 -7.44 22.50
CA ASP A 48 -0.16 -8.31 23.03
C ASP A 48 0.75 -7.58 24.02
N SER A 49 1.08 -6.30 23.74
CA SER A 49 2.06 -5.52 24.52
C SER A 49 1.51 -5.00 25.85
N PHE A 50 0.20 -4.71 25.88
CA PHE A 50 -0.52 -4.18 27.04
C PHE A 50 -1.33 -5.26 27.77
N ARG A 51 -1.29 -6.52 27.32
CA ARG A 51 -2.01 -7.66 27.90
C ARG A 51 -3.53 -7.44 27.96
N VAL A 52 -4.07 -6.85 26.90
CA VAL A 52 -5.51 -6.67 26.75
C VAL A 52 -6.07 -7.94 26.11
N ASP A 53 -7.03 -8.56 26.80
CA ASP A 53 -7.66 -9.79 26.30
C ASP A 53 -8.43 -9.55 25.00
N VAL A 54 -8.37 -10.52 24.10
CA VAL A 54 -9.04 -10.49 22.80
C VAL A 54 -9.99 -11.67 22.66
N GLU A 55 -11.00 -11.55 21.79
CA GLU A 55 -11.88 -12.66 21.43
C GLU A 55 -11.19 -13.56 20.41
N TYR A 56 -10.64 -12.97 19.34
CA TYR A 56 -9.80 -13.67 18.37
C TYR A 56 -8.52 -12.88 18.09
N PRO A 57 -7.34 -13.50 18.29
CA PRO A 57 -6.06 -12.83 18.06
C PRO A 57 -5.77 -12.68 16.57
N PHE A 58 -4.89 -11.74 16.24
CA PHE A 58 -4.35 -11.58 14.89
C PHE A 58 -3.77 -12.89 14.36
N GLY A 59 -4.01 -13.17 13.08
CA GLY A 59 -3.56 -14.41 12.44
C GLY A 59 -4.36 -15.65 12.83
N TYR A 60 -5.40 -15.56 13.66
CA TYR A 60 -6.22 -16.72 14.05
C TYR A 60 -7.11 -17.24 12.91
N GLY A 61 -7.27 -18.56 12.83
CA GLY A 61 -8.27 -19.18 11.95
C GLY A 61 -8.20 -20.70 12.01
N LEU A 62 -9.37 -21.34 11.92
CA LEU A 62 -9.54 -22.78 12.06
C LEU A 62 -9.53 -23.51 10.71
N SER A 63 -9.41 -24.83 10.77
CA SER A 63 -9.60 -25.74 9.64
C SER A 63 -10.48 -26.92 10.06
N TYR A 64 -10.85 -27.78 9.11
CA TYR A 64 -11.54 -29.06 9.37
C TYR A 64 -10.56 -30.21 9.65
N THR A 65 -9.26 -29.92 9.68
CA THR A 65 -8.18 -30.85 10.02
C THR A 65 -7.22 -30.15 10.98
N GLU A 66 -6.43 -30.92 11.70
CA GLU A 66 -5.42 -30.40 12.63
C GLU A 66 -4.04 -30.38 11.99
N PHE A 67 -3.23 -29.38 12.38
CA PHE A 67 -1.84 -29.27 11.94
C PHE A 67 -0.91 -29.22 13.15
N ALA A 68 0.22 -29.91 13.05
CA ALA A 68 1.34 -29.77 13.97
C ALA A 68 2.47 -28.99 13.30
N LEU A 69 2.91 -27.92 13.97
CA LEU A 69 4.13 -27.20 13.62
C LEU A 69 5.24 -27.77 14.51
N THR A 70 6.16 -28.50 13.91
CA THR A 70 7.28 -29.15 14.60
C THR A 70 8.59 -28.71 14.01
N GLN A 71 9.66 -28.71 14.82
CA GLN A 71 11.04 -28.43 14.38
C GLN A 71 11.18 -27.02 13.77
N GLY A 72 11.71 -26.09 14.56
CA GLY A 72 12.12 -24.78 14.08
C GLY A 72 13.64 -24.68 14.08
N THR A 73 14.24 -24.25 12.98
CA THR A 73 15.64 -23.78 12.99
C THR A 73 15.69 -22.29 12.70
N VAL A 74 16.68 -21.62 13.28
CA VAL A 74 16.97 -20.21 13.03
C VAL A 74 18.44 -20.12 12.66
N CYS A 75 18.73 -19.52 11.51
CA CYS A 75 20.07 -19.12 11.12
C CYS A 75 20.05 -17.70 10.56
N VAL A 76 21.23 -17.11 10.47
CA VAL A 76 21.39 -15.72 10.02
C VAL A 76 22.52 -15.63 9.03
N ASP A 77 22.42 -14.66 8.12
CA ASP A 77 23.55 -14.12 7.38
C ASP A 77 23.77 -12.64 7.78
N GLU A 78 24.63 -11.94 7.05
CA GLU A 78 24.95 -10.54 7.33
C GLU A 78 23.82 -9.55 6.97
N THR A 79 22.73 -10.02 6.36
CA THR A 79 21.63 -9.20 5.83
C THR A 79 20.25 -9.63 6.31
N SER A 80 20.09 -10.90 6.68
CA SER A 80 18.80 -11.55 6.84
C SER A 80 18.80 -12.62 7.93
N VAL A 81 17.60 -12.89 8.43
CA VAL A 81 17.30 -14.02 9.32
C VAL A 81 16.49 -15.04 8.52
N HIS A 82 16.85 -16.31 8.67
CA HIS A 82 16.21 -17.44 8.00
C HIS A 82 15.64 -18.39 9.03
N THR A 83 14.43 -18.86 8.77
CA THR A 83 13.72 -19.82 9.60
C THR A 83 13.23 -20.97 8.76
N GLN A 84 13.18 -22.15 9.34
CA GLN A 84 12.64 -23.36 8.73
C GLN A 84 11.70 -24.02 9.71
N VAL A 85 10.47 -24.31 9.29
CA VAL A 85 9.42 -24.94 10.13
C VAL A 85 8.79 -26.09 9.37
N THR A 86 8.65 -27.25 10.00
CA THR A 86 7.92 -28.38 9.39
C THR A 86 6.46 -28.36 9.83
N VAL A 87 5.55 -28.35 8.86
CA VAL A 87 4.11 -28.44 9.06
C VAL A 87 3.64 -29.82 8.67
N THR A 88 2.90 -30.51 9.55
CA THR A 88 2.29 -31.81 9.26
C THR A 88 0.78 -31.72 9.44
N ASN A 89 0.01 -32.21 8.46
CA ASN A 89 -1.43 -32.41 8.64
C ASN A 89 -1.63 -33.68 9.48
N THR A 90 -2.05 -33.52 10.73
CA THR A 90 -2.21 -34.62 11.70
C THR A 90 -3.64 -35.13 11.79
N GLY A 91 -4.59 -34.50 11.10
CA GLY A 91 -5.94 -35.04 10.99
C GLY A 91 -5.97 -36.31 10.12
N ASP A 92 -7.11 -37.00 10.12
CA ASP A 92 -7.27 -38.32 9.48
C ASP A 92 -8.11 -38.30 8.19
N THR A 93 -8.90 -37.25 7.98
CA THR A 93 -9.97 -37.24 6.97
C THR A 93 -9.75 -36.19 5.88
N TYR A 94 -9.44 -34.94 6.24
CA TYR A 94 -9.50 -33.83 5.30
C TYR A 94 -8.11 -33.37 4.85
N LYS A 95 -7.99 -33.07 3.55
CA LYS A 95 -6.87 -32.29 3.03
C LYS A 95 -7.06 -30.81 3.39
N GLY A 96 -5.99 -30.14 3.79
CA GLY A 96 -6.03 -28.73 4.18
C GLY A 96 -4.71 -28.00 3.90
N LYS A 97 -4.72 -26.68 4.14
CA LYS A 97 -3.55 -25.82 4.11
C LYS A 97 -3.41 -25.12 5.47
N GLU A 98 -2.19 -24.83 5.89
CA GLU A 98 -1.90 -24.08 7.11
C GLU A 98 -0.99 -22.88 6.81
N VAL A 99 -1.09 -21.85 7.63
CA VAL A 99 -0.25 -20.65 7.55
C VAL A 99 0.75 -20.67 8.70
N VAL A 100 2.03 -20.61 8.36
CA VAL A 100 3.12 -20.43 9.31
C VAL A 100 3.41 -18.93 9.43
N GLN A 101 3.42 -18.42 10.64
CA GLN A 101 3.67 -17.02 10.98
C GLN A 101 4.90 -16.94 11.87
N ILE A 102 5.85 -16.06 11.51
CA ILE A 102 7.08 -15.84 12.25
C ILE A 102 7.02 -14.47 12.92
N TYR A 103 7.11 -14.48 14.25
CA TYR A 103 7.14 -13.28 15.08
C TYR A 103 8.50 -13.11 15.73
N VAL A 104 8.90 -11.86 15.94
CA VAL A 104 10.10 -11.52 16.71
C VAL A 104 9.71 -10.68 17.93
N THR A 105 10.27 -11.02 19.08
CA THR A 105 10.29 -10.17 20.28
C THR A 105 11.64 -9.48 20.33
N CYS A 106 11.64 -8.16 20.13
CA CYS A 106 12.85 -7.35 20.20
C CYS A 106 13.25 -7.05 21.67
N PRO A 107 14.51 -6.69 21.93
CA PRO A 107 14.97 -6.21 23.24
C PRO A 107 14.11 -5.06 23.74
N GLN A 108 13.76 -5.11 25.02
CA GLN A 108 12.88 -4.13 25.65
C GLN A 108 13.65 -3.07 26.45
N ASP A 109 14.95 -3.29 26.65
CA ASP A 109 15.90 -2.24 27.05
C ASP A 109 16.12 -1.28 25.86
N GLY A 110 16.08 0.03 26.11
CA GLY A 110 16.28 1.05 25.06
C GLY A 110 14.97 1.60 24.53
N MET A 111 14.83 1.71 23.20
CA MET A 111 13.61 2.27 22.59
C MET A 111 12.37 1.43 22.94
N PRO A 112 11.21 2.04 23.27
CA PRO A 112 9.96 1.30 23.48
C PRO A 112 9.58 0.51 22.24
N LYS A 113 9.21 -0.77 22.38
CA LYS A 113 8.82 -1.64 21.26
C LYS A 113 7.56 -2.44 21.57
N GLU A 114 6.92 -2.93 20.53
CA GLU A 114 5.90 -3.95 20.67
C GLU A 114 6.48 -5.26 21.21
N TYR A 115 5.65 -6.06 21.88
CA TYR A 115 6.07 -7.34 22.43
C TYR A 115 6.34 -8.39 21.34
N LYS A 116 5.55 -8.37 20.27
CA LYS A 116 5.69 -9.25 19.11
C LYS A 116 5.51 -8.46 17.84
N ARG A 117 6.38 -8.72 16.87
CA ARG A 117 6.33 -8.17 15.52
C ARG A 117 6.28 -9.29 14.50
N LEU A 118 5.29 -9.30 13.61
CA LEU A 118 5.28 -10.22 12.48
C LEU A 118 6.43 -9.85 11.53
N CYS A 119 7.35 -10.78 11.30
CA CYS A 119 8.50 -10.59 10.41
C CYS A 119 8.41 -11.42 9.12
N GLY A 120 7.61 -12.50 9.12
CA GLY A 120 7.41 -13.31 7.93
C GLY A 120 6.22 -14.26 8.07
N PHE A 121 5.71 -14.71 6.92
CA PHE A 121 4.69 -15.76 6.87
C PHE A 121 4.79 -16.50 5.53
N ALA A 122 4.28 -17.72 5.52
CA ALA A 122 4.08 -18.51 4.31
C ALA A 122 2.92 -19.50 4.51
N LYS A 123 2.32 -19.94 3.41
CA LYS A 123 1.21 -20.90 3.43
C LYS A 123 1.65 -22.21 2.80
N THR A 124 1.24 -23.33 3.39
CA THR A 124 1.54 -24.65 2.83
C THR A 124 0.80 -24.91 1.52
N ASP A 125 1.30 -25.89 0.79
CA ASP A 125 0.53 -26.64 -0.20
C ASP A 125 -0.66 -27.37 0.43
N LEU A 126 -1.48 -27.99 -0.41
CA LEU A 126 -2.62 -28.78 0.02
C LEU A 126 -2.15 -30.14 0.55
N LEU A 127 -1.97 -30.25 1.87
CA LEU A 127 -1.46 -31.45 2.54
C LEU A 127 -2.57 -32.47 2.79
N ALA A 128 -2.32 -33.73 2.40
CA ALA A 128 -3.14 -34.86 2.79
C ALA A 128 -2.93 -35.26 4.26
N PRO A 129 -3.87 -36.01 4.88
CA PRO A 129 -3.65 -36.63 6.18
C PRO A 129 -2.29 -37.35 6.29
N GLY A 130 -1.47 -36.98 7.26
CA GLY A 130 -0.13 -37.51 7.50
C GLY A 130 0.98 -36.94 6.61
N GLU A 131 0.66 -36.06 5.67
CA GLU A 131 1.64 -35.39 4.81
C GLU A 131 2.28 -34.20 5.55
N SER A 132 3.58 -34.00 5.30
CA SER A 132 4.38 -32.92 5.87
C SER A 132 5.00 -32.07 4.77
N GLN A 133 5.13 -30.77 5.05
CA GLN A 133 5.89 -29.84 4.23
C GLN A 133 6.82 -29.01 5.10
N GLU A 134 8.05 -28.86 4.64
CA GLU A 134 9.02 -27.95 5.22
C GLU A 134 8.85 -26.56 4.59
N ILE A 135 8.71 -25.55 5.43
CA ILE A 135 8.46 -24.16 5.04
C ILE A 135 9.65 -23.31 5.46
N SER A 136 10.29 -22.66 4.49
CA SER A 136 11.40 -21.73 4.71
C SER A 136 10.91 -20.29 4.61
N ILE A 137 11.10 -19.51 5.69
CA ILE A 137 10.71 -18.10 5.74
C ILE A 137 11.95 -17.29 6.09
N SER A 138 12.30 -16.35 5.21
CA SER A 138 13.41 -15.42 5.40
C SER A 138 12.90 -13.98 5.48
N PHE A 139 13.53 -13.16 6.29
CA PHE A 139 13.22 -11.73 6.40
C PHE A 139 14.49 -10.89 6.61
N PRO A 140 14.55 -9.67 6.05
CA PRO A 140 15.74 -8.83 6.13
C PRO A 140 15.95 -8.31 7.56
N ALA A 141 17.18 -7.92 7.90
CA ALA A 141 17.53 -7.30 9.18
C ALA A 141 16.63 -6.09 9.52
N LYS A 142 16.22 -5.32 8.50
CA LYS A 142 15.29 -4.18 8.67
C LYS A 142 13.93 -4.59 9.26
N ALA A 143 13.51 -5.85 9.14
CA ALA A 143 12.26 -6.32 9.74
C ALA A 143 12.31 -6.37 11.27
N VAL A 144 13.51 -6.40 11.88
CA VAL A 144 13.70 -6.37 13.34
C VAL A 144 14.30 -5.05 13.84
N ALA A 145 14.57 -4.10 12.94
CA ALA A 145 15.04 -2.76 13.29
C ALA A 145 13.88 -1.85 13.75
N SER A 146 14.17 -0.89 14.62
CA SER A 146 13.25 0.19 15.00
C SER A 146 13.77 1.51 14.46
N PHE A 147 12.87 2.47 14.23
CA PHE A 147 13.26 3.81 13.78
C PHE A 147 13.60 4.68 14.99
N ASP A 148 14.85 5.12 15.05
CA ASP A 148 15.33 6.11 16.01
C ASP A 148 15.04 7.50 15.45
N GLU A 149 13.98 8.11 15.99
CA GLU A 149 13.51 9.44 15.60
C GLU A 149 14.42 10.57 16.07
N GLU A 150 15.26 10.37 17.08
CA GLU A 150 16.21 11.41 17.51
C GLU A 150 17.37 11.52 16.51
N ASN A 151 17.84 10.38 16.01
CA ASN A 151 19.02 10.31 15.16
C ASN A 151 18.71 10.12 13.65
N GLY A 152 17.44 9.94 13.27
CA GLY A 152 17.02 9.79 11.88
C GLY A 152 17.55 8.51 11.23
N ASN A 153 17.47 7.37 11.93
CA ASN A 153 18.03 6.11 11.40
C ASN A 153 17.24 4.86 11.79
N TRP A 154 17.44 3.80 11.02
CA TRP A 154 16.93 2.46 11.34
C TRP A 154 18.01 1.68 12.10
N THR A 155 17.72 1.29 13.33
CA THR A 155 18.69 0.62 14.21
C THR A 155 18.18 -0.74 14.70
N VAL A 156 19.06 -1.74 14.64
CA VAL A 156 18.91 -3.01 15.36
C VAL A 156 19.64 -2.86 16.69
N GLU A 157 18.89 -2.66 17.77
CA GLU A 157 19.48 -2.46 19.11
C GLU A 157 20.13 -3.74 19.64
N LYS A 158 21.17 -3.58 20.45
CA LYS A 158 21.81 -4.65 21.19
C LYS A 158 20.81 -5.35 22.10
N GLY A 159 21.05 -6.64 22.31
CA GLY A 159 20.25 -7.44 23.23
C GLY A 159 19.83 -8.77 22.63
N LEU A 160 18.98 -9.46 23.36
CA LEU A 160 18.47 -10.78 23.01
C LEU A 160 17.09 -10.65 22.35
N TYR A 161 16.96 -11.25 21.17
CA TYR A 161 15.72 -11.30 20.40
C TYR A 161 15.14 -12.72 20.48
N GLY A 162 13.83 -12.83 20.73
CA GLY A 162 13.10 -14.10 20.63
C GLY A 162 12.51 -14.30 19.24
N VAL A 163 12.74 -15.46 18.61
CA VAL A 163 12.16 -15.83 17.30
C VAL A 163 11.11 -16.92 17.51
N TRP A 164 9.88 -16.62 17.11
CA TRP A 164 8.70 -17.42 17.40
C TRP A 164 8.05 -17.89 16.11
N ALA A 165 7.60 -19.14 16.08
CA ALA A 165 6.79 -19.68 14.99
C ALA A 165 5.45 -20.20 15.50
N GLY A 166 4.39 -19.91 14.75
CA GLY A 166 3.04 -20.33 15.09
C GLY A 166 2.06 -20.17 13.96
N ASN A 167 0.77 -20.26 14.29
CA ASN A 167 -0.33 -20.10 13.34
C ASN A 167 -1.35 -19.00 13.73
N SER A 168 -1.04 -18.24 14.79
CA SER A 168 -1.67 -16.96 15.17
C SER A 168 -0.74 -16.24 16.15
N SER A 169 -0.96 -14.95 16.45
CA SER A 169 -0.14 -14.22 17.42
C SER A 169 -0.19 -14.80 18.84
N ALA A 170 -1.26 -15.52 19.19
CA ALA A 170 -1.44 -16.16 20.49
C ALA A 170 -0.94 -17.63 20.53
N ALA A 171 -0.92 -18.32 19.39
CA ALA A 171 -0.53 -19.73 19.29
C ALA A 171 0.84 -19.87 18.61
N ILE A 172 1.89 -19.55 19.38
CA ILE A 172 3.29 -19.53 18.94
C ILE A 172 4.19 -20.35 19.86
N ASN A 173 5.33 -20.78 19.33
CA ASN A 173 6.40 -21.46 20.05
C ASN A 173 7.72 -20.75 19.80
N LEU A 174 8.53 -20.56 20.86
CA LEU A 174 9.90 -20.10 20.71
C LEU A 174 10.72 -21.16 19.97
N ILE A 175 11.27 -20.79 18.80
CA ILE A 175 12.06 -21.68 17.94
C ILE A 175 13.55 -21.33 17.91
N GLY A 176 13.92 -20.13 18.33
CA GLY A 176 15.32 -19.70 18.39
C GLY A 176 15.44 -18.33 19.04
N THR A 177 16.67 -17.93 19.31
CA THR A 177 17.00 -16.59 19.80
C THR A 177 18.16 -16.00 19.01
N LEU A 178 18.17 -14.68 18.85
CA LEU A 178 19.28 -13.94 18.24
C LEU A 178 19.95 -13.08 19.31
N GLN A 179 21.27 -13.09 19.35
CA GLN A 179 22.05 -12.17 20.19
C GLN A 179 22.69 -11.11 19.31
N VAL A 180 22.34 -9.85 19.56
CA VAL A 180 23.01 -8.69 18.97
C VAL A 180 23.94 -8.10 20.04
N ALA A 181 25.23 -7.97 19.74
CA ALA A 181 26.24 -7.59 20.74
C ALA A 181 26.29 -6.07 20.99
N GLU A 182 26.03 -5.27 19.96
CA GLU A 182 26.06 -3.81 19.98
C GLU A 182 25.02 -3.24 19.00
N ASP A 183 24.61 -1.99 19.21
CA ASP A 183 23.61 -1.34 18.36
C ASP A 183 24.15 -1.22 16.93
N VAL A 184 23.38 -1.67 15.94
CA VAL A 184 23.74 -1.61 14.52
C VAL A 184 22.81 -0.67 13.78
N VAL A 185 23.35 0.45 13.30
CA VAL A 185 22.65 1.34 12.38
C VAL A 185 22.62 0.71 10.98
N LEU A 186 21.41 0.38 10.50
CA LEU A 186 21.20 -0.20 9.19
C LEU A 186 21.15 0.86 8.09
N GLU A 187 20.49 1.98 8.33
CA GLU A 187 20.21 2.99 7.30
C GLU A 187 20.04 4.35 7.98
N ASN A 188 20.72 5.38 7.49
CA ASN A 188 20.48 6.77 7.87
C ASN A 188 19.56 7.42 6.84
N VAL A 189 18.58 8.17 7.29
CA VAL A 189 17.58 8.85 6.45
C VAL A 189 17.39 10.30 6.89
N ASP A 190 16.78 11.12 6.04
CA ASP A 190 16.41 12.49 6.40
C ASP A 190 15.15 12.46 7.28
N HIS A 191 15.04 13.40 8.24
CA HIS A 191 13.78 13.57 8.98
C HIS A 191 12.66 14.03 8.04
N ILE A 192 11.47 13.43 8.21
CA ILE A 192 10.29 13.73 7.41
C ILE A 192 9.07 14.03 8.28
N CYS A 193 8.18 14.87 7.75
CA CYS A 193 6.87 15.19 8.31
C CYS A 193 6.95 15.63 9.78
N PRO A 194 7.70 16.69 10.12
CA PRO A 194 7.87 17.10 11.51
C PRO A 194 6.53 17.42 12.17
N LEU A 195 6.38 17.01 13.44
CA LEU A 195 5.21 17.33 14.25
C LEU A 195 4.99 18.85 14.33
N GLN A 196 3.72 19.25 14.21
CA GLN A 196 3.31 20.66 14.30
C GLN A 196 2.79 21.03 15.70
N GLU A 197 2.51 20.02 16.52
CA GLU A 197 2.06 20.16 17.91
C GLU A 197 2.56 18.99 18.75
N ASP A 198 2.50 19.15 20.06
CA ASP A 198 2.89 18.10 21.01
C ASP A 198 1.92 16.90 20.91
N LEU A 199 2.49 15.70 20.90
CA LEU A 199 1.80 14.43 20.85
C LEU A 199 2.23 13.58 22.06
N GLU A 200 1.29 13.30 22.96
CA GLU A 200 1.52 12.39 24.08
C GLU A 200 1.18 10.96 23.64
N GLU A 201 2.20 10.14 23.44
CA GLU A 201 2.02 8.74 23.04
C GLU A 201 1.86 7.83 24.25
N ILE A 202 1.08 6.75 24.09
CA ILE A 202 0.89 5.76 25.14
C ILE A 202 2.20 5.04 25.47
N VAL A 203 2.45 4.83 26.75
CA VAL A 203 3.64 4.14 27.26
C VAL A 203 3.23 2.83 27.93
N ARG A 204 3.96 1.76 27.63
CA ARG A 204 3.75 0.46 28.26
C ARG A 204 4.10 0.50 29.75
N PRO A 205 3.30 -0.12 30.64
CA PRO A 205 3.68 -0.26 32.04
C PRO A 205 5.00 -1.04 32.21
N GLU A 206 5.96 -0.47 32.94
CA GLU A 206 7.31 -1.08 33.11
C GLU A 206 7.26 -2.49 33.72
N ASP A 207 6.34 -2.74 34.64
CA ASP A 207 6.14 -4.03 35.30
C ASP A 207 5.66 -5.09 34.31
N VAL A 208 4.77 -4.72 33.38
CA VAL A 208 4.30 -5.58 32.30
C VAL A 208 5.45 -5.93 31.35
N VAL A 209 6.27 -4.93 30.98
CA VAL A 209 7.46 -5.12 30.13
C VAL A 209 8.44 -6.12 30.77
N ARG A 210 8.86 -5.86 32.01
CA ARG A 210 9.83 -6.72 32.73
C ARG A 210 9.31 -8.14 32.94
N THR A 211 8.03 -8.28 33.26
CA THR A 211 7.40 -9.60 33.46
C THR A 211 7.38 -10.40 32.15
N LEU A 212 6.98 -9.76 31.05
CA LEU A 212 6.99 -10.35 29.72
C LEU A 212 8.40 -10.82 29.33
N GLU A 213 9.37 -9.94 29.49
CA GLU A 213 10.78 -10.19 29.14
C GLU A 213 11.37 -11.35 29.93
N ALA A 214 11.27 -11.32 31.25
CA ALA A 214 11.77 -12.40 32.11
C ALA A 214 11.09 -13.75 31.81
N THR A 215 9.79 -13.74 31.45
CA THR A 215 9.04 -14.96 31.18
C THR A 215 9.58 -15.69 29.95
N TRP A 216 9.77 -14.98 28.83
CA TRP A 216 10.22 -15.64 27.60
C TRP A 216 11.70 -15.98 27.62
N GLN A 217 12.53 -15.17 28.27
CA GLN A 217 13.95 -15.49 28.44
C GLN A 217 14.13 -16.77 29.26
N LYS A 218 13.34 -16.92 30.34
CA LYS A 218 13.30 -18.17 31.11
C LYS A 218 12.82 -19.35 30.26
N GLU A 219 11.83 -19.17 29.39
CA GLU A 219 11.40 -20.22 28.44
C GLU A 219 12.55 -20.64 27.50
N ALA A 220 13.37 -19.68 27.03
CA ALA A 220 14.53 -19.96 26.21
C ALA A 220 15.58 -20.80 26.97
N GLU A 221 15.85 -20.43 28.23
CA GLU A 221 16.75 -21.16 29.12
C GLU A 221 16.25 -22.58 29.43
N ASP A 222 14.98 -22.72 29.80
CA ASP A 222 14.34 -24.00 30.14
C ASP A 222 14.32 -24.96 28.93
N LYS A 223 14.20 -24.42 27.71
CA LYS A 223 14.29 -25.18 26.45
C LYS A 223 15.74 -25.44 25.99
N GLY A 224 16.74 -24.84 26.63
CA GLY A 224 18.15 -24.95 26.23
C GLY A 224 18.45 -24.33 24.86
N ILE A 225 17.71 -23.29 24.47
CA ILE A 225 17.92 -22.59 23.19
C ILE A 225 19.17 -21.74 23.28
N VAL A 226 20.17 -22.05 22.46
CA VAL A 226 21.43 -21.29 22.39
C VAL A 226 21.25 -20.10 21.46
N PRO A 227 21.59 -18.86 21.88
CA PRO A 227 21.49 -17.69 21.02
C PRO A 227 22.41 -17.77 19.79
N VAL A 228 21.85 -17.45 18.63
CA VAL A 228 22.60 -17.26 17.39
C VAL A 228 23.13 -15.84 17.35
N LEU A 229 24.45 -15.66 17.22
CA LEU A 229 25.03 -14.33 17.07
C LEU A 229 24.55 -13.70 15.76
N PHE A 230 23.90 -12.55 15.84
CA PHE A 230 23.43 -11.78 14.71
C PHE A 230 24.12 -10.42 14.69
N ALA A 231 24.92 -10.19 13.65
CA ALA A 231 25.64 -8.95 13.42
C ALA A 231 25.31 -8.47 12.00
N PRO A 232 24.12 -7.88 11.79
CA PRO A 232 23.74 -7.40 10.47
C PRO A 232 24.70 -6.30 10.00
N LYS A 233 24.90 -6.19 8.69
CA LYS A 233 25.62 -5.07 8.09
C LYS A 233 24.66 -3.94 7.75
N PRO A 234 25.15 -2.69 7.71
CA PRO A 234 24.42 -1.57 7.14
C PRO A 234 23.88 -1.92 5.75
N LEU A 235 22.66 -1.46 5.46
CA LEU A 235 22.02 -1.66 4.17
C LEU A 235 22.69 -0.77 3.13
N GLU A 236 23.17 -1.40 2.05
CA GLU A 236 23.62 -0.66 0.88
C GLU A 236 22.43 -0.30 0.00
N MET A 237 22.20 0.99 -0.21
CA MET A 237 21.18 1.45 -1.13
C MET A 237 21.62 1.16 -2.57
N THR A 238 21.10 0.08 -3.15
CA THR A 238 21.27 -0.21 -4.57
C THR A 238 20.20 0.53 -5.36
N ARG A 239 20.62 1.54 -6.13
CA ARG A 239 19.74 2.28 -7.04
C ARG A 239 19.49 1.45 -8.30
N ILE A 240 18.24 1.46 -8.77
CA ILE A 240 17.89 0.94 -10.10
C ILE A 240 18.67 1.77 -11.14
N PRO A 241 19.49 1.14 -11.99
CA PRO A 241 20.30 1.87 -12.97
C PRO A 241 19.40 2.56 -13.99
N ALA A 242 19.86 3.70 -14.52
CA ALA A 242 19.21 4.31 -15.67
C ALA A 242 19.30 3.36 -16.87
N ASN A 243 18.23 3.29 -17.66
CA ASN A 243 18.16 2.45 -18.86
C ASN A 243 17.86 3.29 -20.11
N GLU A 244 17.82 2.67 -21.29
CA GLU A 244 17.56 3.38 -22.56
C GLU A 244 16.18 4.06 -22.58
N LEU A 245 15.20 3.51 -21.83
CA LEU A 245 13.87 4.10 -21.66
C LEU A 245 13.92 5.44 -20.90
N ASP A 246 15.03 5.80 -20.25
CA ASP A 246 15.22 7.11 -19.61
C ASP A 246 15.63 8.21 -20.59
N GLN A 247 16.20 7.87 -21.76
CA GLN A 247 16.74 8.86 -22.71
C GLN A 247 15.64 9.55 -23.53
N LYS A 248 14.70 8.77 -24.09
CA LYS A 248 13.60 9.29 -24.91
C LYS A 248 12.75 10.34 -24.17
N PRO A 249 12.32 10.12 -22.90
CA PRO A 249 11.63 11.14 -22.12
C PRO A 249 12.43 12.43 -21.93
N GLU A 250 13.73 12.34 -21.64
CA GLU A 250 14.61 13.50 -21.43
C GLU A 250 14.66 14.38 -22.68
N GLU A 251 14.89 13.77 -23.85
CA GLU A 251 14.96 14.50 -25.11
C GLU A 251 13.62 15.14 -25.51
N LEU A 252 12.50 14.50 -25.17
CA LEU A 252 11.18 15.03 -25.45
C LEU A 252 10.86 16.22 -24.54
N VAL A 253 11.08 16.10 -23.22
CA VAL A 253 10.84 17.18 -22.24
C VAL A 253 11.59 18.44 -22.60
N ALA A 254 12.82 18.33 -23.12
CA ALA A 254 13.61 19.48 -23.56
C ALA A 254 12.96 20.29 -24.71
N LYS A 255 12.03 19.69 -25.47
CA LYS A 255 11.32 20.29 -26.61
C LYS A 255 9.94 20.84 -26.26
N LEU A 256 9.40 20.48 -25.09
CA LEU A 256 8.06 20.88 -24.67
C LEU A 256 8.00 22.34 -24.23
N THR A 257 6.90 22.98 -24.60
CA THR A 257 6.48 24.29 -24.06
C THR A 257 5.95 24.13 -22.64
N ASP A 258 5.90 25.24 -21.90
CA ASP A 258 5.37 25.21 -20.53
C ASP A 258 3.90 24.82 -20.51
N GLU A 259 3.10 25.24 -21.51
CA GLU A 259 1.69 24.86 -21.62
C GLU A 259 1.50 23.36 -21.92
N GLU A 260 2.31 22.79 -22.81
CA GLU A 260 2.33 21.34 -23.06
C GLU A 260 2.70 20.57 -21.77
N MET A 261 3.68 21.06 -21.00
CA MET A 261 4.07 20.43 -19.73
C MET A 261 3.01 20.58 -18.63
N ILE A 262 2.36 21.75 -18.51
CA ILE A 262 1.27 21.98 -17.56
C ILE A 262 0.10 21.04 -17.86
N ALA A 263 -0.26 20.87 -19.13
CA ALA A 263 -1.33 19.94 -19.52
C ALA A 263 -0.96 18.47 -19.19
N MET A 264 0.31 18.08 -19.33
CA MET A 264 0.75 16.70 -19.03
C MET A 264 0.67 16.31 -17.56
N VAL A 265 0.69 17.27 -16.63
CA VAL A 265 0.58 17.00 -15.17
C VAL A 265 -0.85 17.14 -14.65
N ILE A 266 -1.83 17.32 -15.54
CA ILE A 266 -3.25 17.45 -15.20
C ILE A 266 -4.02 16.36 -15.95
N GLY A 267 -4.84 15.59 -15.24
CA GLY A 267 -5.73 14.61 -15.83
C GLY A 267 -6.83 15.23 -16.70
N GLU A 268 -7.45 14.41 -17.54
CA GLU A 268 -8.65 14.79 -18.28
C GLU A 268 -9.87 14.03 -17.72
N VAL A 269 -10.97 14.77 -17.55
CA VAL A 269 -12.34 14.25 -17.38
C VAL A 269 -13.01 14.37 -18.74
N SER A 270 -13.86 13.41 -19.13
CA SER A 270 -14.56 13.42 -20.42
C SER A 270 -15.07 14.80 -20.86
N LYS A 271 -14.74 15.18 -22.09
CA LYS A 271 -15.31 16.35 -22.78
C LYS A 271 -16.82 16.14 -22.90
N GLY A 272 -17.60 16.69 -21.98
CA GLY A 272 -19.06 16.60 -21.98
C GLY A 272 -19.73 16.26 -20.64
N GLN A 273 -18.97 16.05 -19.56
CA GLN A 273 -19.54 15.85 -18.23
C GLN A 273 -19.22 17.03 -17.31
N ASP A 274 -20.28 17.64 -16.76
CA ASP A 274 -20.17 18.80 -15.84
C ASP A 274 -19.57 18.47 -14.46
N ASN A 275 -19.13 17.23 -14.17
CA ASN A 275 -18.58 16.85 -12.86
C ASN A 275 -17.59 15.67 -12.88
N ALA A 276 -16.66 15.70 -11.91
CA ALA A 276 -15.37 15.01 -11.86
C ALA A 276 -15.33 13.67 -11.06
N LEU A 277 -16.48 13.03 -10.81
CA LEU A 277 -16.58 11.86 -9.92
C LEU A 277 -17.19 10.64 -10.64
N GLY A 278 -16.34 9.66 -10.97
CA GLY A 278 -16.73 8.35 -11.50
C GLY A 278 -17.09 8.36 -13.00
N ALA A 279 -16.60 7.34 -13.73
CA ALA A 279 -16.98 7.02 -15.11
C ALA A 279 -16.79 8.14 -16.16
N ALA A 280 -15.62 8.78 -16.14
CA ALA A 280 -15.26 9.93 -16.96
C ALA A 280 -14.28 9.64 -18.12
N GLY A 281 -13.90 8.39 -18.40
CA GLY A 281 -13.03 8.06 -19.55
C GLY A 281 -13.75 8.20 -20.90
N ILE A 282 -13.06 8.77 -21.90
CA ILE A 282 -13.50 8.86 -23.30
C ILE A 282 -13.01 7.63 -24.09
N MET A 283 -11.74 7.26 -23.90
CA MET A 283 -11.10 6.12 -24.58
C MET A 283 -11.68 4.80 -24.10
N VAL A 284 -11.93 4.69 -22.80
CA VAL A 284 -12.56 3.52 -22.19
C VAL A 284 -13.83 3.98 -21.48
N PRO A 285 -15.02 3.66 -22.03
CA PRO A 285 -16.28 4.11 -21.48
C PRO A 285 -16.41 3.68 -20.01
N GLY A 286 -16.57 4.65 -19.13
CA GLY A 286 -16.74 4.41 -17.70
C GLY A 286 -15.46 4.24 -16.88
N ALA A 287 -14.28 4.45 -17.47
CA ALA A 287 -13.04 4.55 -16.70
C ALA A 287 -13.07 5.79 -15.76
N ALA A 288 -12.26 5.81 -14.72
CA ALA A 288 -12.27 6.85 -13.68
C ALA A 288 -11.64 8.18 -14.14
N GLY A 289 -10.70 8.12 -15.08
CA GLY A 289 -10.06 9.29 -15.67
C GLY A 289 -9.01 8.90 -16.71
N GLU A 290 -8.37 9.90 -17.30
CA GLU A 290 -7.33 9.71 -18.31
C GLU A 290 -6.19 10.72 -18.10
N THR A 291 -4.98 10.40 -18.55
CA THR A 291 -3.92 11.41 -18.69
C THR A 291 -4.19 12.27 -19.92
N SER A 292 -3.63 13.47 -19.98
CA SER A 292 -3.82 14.33 -21.14
C SER A 292 -3.27 13.72 -22.44
N GLY A 293 -4.04 13.88 -23.53
CA GLY A 293 -3.65 13.53 -24.90
C GLY A 293 -3.00 14.69 -25.68
N VAL A 294 -2.62 15.79 -25.01
CA VAL A 294 -2.12 17.02 -25.65
C VAL A 294 -0.91 16.82 -26.56
N LEU A 295 -0.13 15.75 -26.35
CA LEU A 295 1.09 15.44 -27.09
C LEU A 295 0.86 14.44 -28.25
N GLU A 296 -0.35 13.89 -28.40
CA GLU A 296 -0.64 12.81 -29.35
C GLU A 296 -0.36 13.23 -30.80
N GLU A 297 -0.97 14.32 -31.27
CA GLU A 297 -0.83 14.77 -32.66
C GLU A 297 0.60 15.16 -33.06
N LYS A 298 1.39 15.69 -32.11
CA LYS A 298 2.70 16.30 -32.39
C LYS A 298 3.87 15.37 -32.10
N TYR A 299 3.73 14.50 -31.10
CA TYR A 299 4.83 13.69 -30.57
C TYR A 299 4.49 12.21 -30.41
N ASP A 300 3.29 11.79 -30.83
CA ASP A 300 2.85 10.38 -30.76
C ASP A 300 2.89 9.85 -29.32
N VAL A 301 2.40 10.67 -28.39
CA VAL A 301 2.23 10.33 -26.98
C VAL A 301 0.74 10.34 -26.64
N PRO A 302 0.09 9.18 -26.55
CA PRO A 302 -1.34 9.09 -26.31
C PRO A 302 -1.68 9.41 -24.84
N GLY A 303 -2.93 9.81 -24.62
CA GLY A 303 -3.53 9.75 -23.29
C GLY A 303 -3.70 8.30 -22.84
N ILE A 304 -3.66 8.05 -21.54
CA ILE A 304 -3.74 6.71 -20.97
C ILE A 304 -4.89 6.62 -19.96
N SER A 305 -5.68 5.56 -20.04
CA SER A 305 -6.88 5.36 -19.23
C SER A 305 -6.58 4.73 -17.87
N MET A 306 -7.38 5.11 -16.87
CA MET A 306 -7.31 4.52 -15.54
C MET A 306 -8.70 4.23 -14.97
N ALA A 307 -8.88 3.08 -14.34
CA ALA A 307 -10.16 2.63 -13.83
C ALA A 307 -10.07 2.15 -12.37
N ASP A 308 -11.13 2.45 -11.60
CA ASP A 308 -11.37 1.78 -10.32
C ASP A 308 -11.66 0.29 -10.55
N GLY A 309 -11.72 -0.56 -9.53
CA GLY A 309 -11.26 -0.37 -8.16
C GLY A 309 -10.75 -1.68 -7.55
N PRO A 310 -10.38 -1.71 -6.27
CA PRO A 310 -9.72 -2.88 -5.66
C PRO A 310 -10.50 -4.20 -5.72
N ALA A 311 -11.81 -4.18 -6.00
CA ALA A 311 -12.65 -5.35 -6.18
C ALA A 311 -12.88 -5.74 -7.66
N GLY A 312 -12.02 -5.26 -8.58
CA GLY A 312 -12.06 -5.57 -10.02
C GLY A 312 -12.18 -4.31 -10.88
N VAL A 313 -11.98 -4.43 -12.19
CA VAL A 313 -12.11 -3.30 -13.09
C VAL A 313 -13.56 -2.79 -13.07
N ARG A 314 -13.74 -1.48 -12.93
CA ARG A 314 -15.03 -0.81 -12.81
C ARG A 314 -15.22 0.10 -14.01
N LEU A 315 -16.02 -0.38 -14.94
CA LEU A 315 -16.49 0.35 -16.12
C LEU A 315 -18.02 0.43 -16.13
N ILE A 316 -18.59 1.23 -17.02
CA ILE A 316 -20.04 1.21 -17.27
C ILE A 316 -20.40 -0.09 -18.00
N LYS A 317 -21.44 -0.80 -17.57
CA LYS A 317 -21.75 -2.15 -18.09
C LYS A 317 -22.28 -2.16 -19.53
N LYS A 318 -22.90 -1.06 -19.95
CA LYS A 318 -23.57 -0.86 -21.23
C LYS A 318 -23.31 0.57 -21.70
N TYR A 319 -23.04 0.74 -22.99
CA TYR A 319 -22.99 2.05 -23.62
C TYR A 319 -23.43 1.94 -25.09
N ASP A 320 -24.00 3.02 -25.60
CA ASP A 320 -24.41 3.13 -27.00
C ASP A 320 -23.35 3.92 -27.77
N VAL A 321 -23.15 3.56 -29.03
CA VAL A 321 -22.23 4.22 -29.96
C VAL A 321 -22.99 4.65 -31.20
N ASN A 322 -22.77 5.89 -31.63
CA ASN A 322 -23.27 6.37 -32.90
C ASN A 322 -22.52 5.68 -34.05
N PRO A 323 -23.19 4.88 -34.90
CA PRO A 323 -22.51 4.11 -35.95
C PRO A 323 -21.91 4.98 -37.07
N GLU A 324 -22.34 6.24 -37.21
CA GLU A 324 -21.85 7.13 -38.27
C GLU A 324 -20.47 7.73 -37.95
N ASN A 325 -20.21 8.01 -36.67
CA ASN A 325 -18.99 8.72 -36.25
C ASN A 325 -18.22 8.02 -35.11
N GLY A 326 -18.71 6.87 -34.62
CA GLY A 326 -18.08 6.11 -33.54
C GLY A 326 -18.17 6.78 -32.16
N GLN A 327 -18.96 7.85 -32.02
CA GLN A 327 -19.06 8.59 -30.77
C GLN A 327 -19.87 7.81 -29.73
N VAL A 328 -19.29 7.61 -28.55
CA VAL A 328 -19.96 7.03 -27.38
C VAL A 328 -20.97 8.05 -26.82
N TYR A 329 -22.22 7.62 -26.63
CA TYR A 329 -23.21 8.43 -25.93
C TYR A 329 -22.90 8.45 -24.43
N SER A 330 -22.67 9.65 -23.89
CA SER A 330 -22.34 9.81 -22.47
C SER A 330 -23.56 9.52 -21.60
N MET A 331 -23.39 8.67 -20.59
CA MET A 331 -24.32 8.63 -19.47
C MET A 331 -23.95 9.73 -18.47
N GLY A 332 -24.94 10.53 -18.05
CA GLY A 332 -24.74 11.51 -16.98
C GLY A 332 -24.34 10.86 -15.64
N LEU A 333 -23.87 11.65 -14.68
CA LEU A 333 -23.34 11.22 -13.37
C LEU A 333 -24.19 10.16 -12.64
N LEU A 334 -25.52 10.34 -12.63
CA LEU A 334 -26.45 9.41 -11.98
C LEU A 334 -26.51 8.05 -12.69
N GLY A 335 -26.27 8.01 -14.00
CA GLY A 335 -26.21 6.79 -14.81
C GLY A 335 -24.93 5.97 -14.56
N ALA A 336 -23.85 6.65 -14.18
CA ALA A 336 -22.59 6.03 -13.78
C ALA A 336 -22.59 5.46 -12.34
N LEU A 337 -23.45 6.00 -11.47
CA LEU A 337 -23.61 5.57 -10.08
C LEU A 337 -24.47 4.31 -9.98
N GLU A 338 -24.00 3.32 -9.21
CA GLU A 338 -24.69 2.04 -8.96
C GLU A 338 -25.22 1.31 -10.22
N GLY A 339 -24.56 1.51 -11.37
CA GLY A 339 -24.99 0.92 -12.63
C GLY A 339 -26.28 1.51 -13.20
N GLY A 340 -26.56 2.79 -12.93
CA GLY A 340 -27.71 3.52 -13.46
C GLY A 340 -29.01 3.25 -12.72
N PHE A 341 -28.94 2.70 -11.50
CA PHE A 341 -30.13 2.37 -10.69
C PHE A 341 -31.07 3.57 -10.48
N PHE A 342 -30.52 4.79 -10.51
CA PHE A 342 -31.26 6.04 -10.31
C PHE A 342 -31.63 6.78 -11.61
N THR A 343 -31.43 6.19 -12.79
CA THR A 343 -31.71 6.82 -14.09
C THR A 343 -32.61 5.97 -14.96
N GLU A 344 -33.47 6.62 -15.76
CA GLU A 344 -34.16 5.95 -16.86
C GLU A 344 -33.18 5.69 -18.00
N ASP A 345 -33.27 4.52 -18.65
CA ASP A 345 -32.47 4.20 -19.82
C ASP A 345 -32.83 5.15 -20.97
N GLU A 346 -31.90 6.02 -21.37
CA GLU A 346 -32.04 6.76 -22.63
C GLU A 346 -31.85 5.79 -23.81
N VAL A 347 -32.85 5.70 -24.69
CA VAL A 347 -32.79 4.86 -25.88
C VAL A 347 -32.32 5.71 -27.06
N HIS A 348 -31.12 5.43 -27.56
CA HIS A 348 -30.59 6.07 -28.76
C HIS A 348 -31.04 5.28 -30.00
N GLU A 349 -32.10 5.74 -30.68
CA GLU A 349 -32.58 5.09 -31.90
C GLU A 349 -31.48 5.02 -32.97
N GLY A 350 -31.18 3.80 -33.42
CA GLY A 350 -30.17 3.55 -34.46
C GLY A 350 -28.72 3.45 -33.98
N ALA A 351 -28.47 3.48 -32.66
CA ALA A 351 -27.14 3.28 -32.11
C ALA A 351 -26.73 1.80 -32.04
N ASP A 352 -25.42 1.54 -32.10
CA ASP A 352 -24.84 0.24 -31.78
C ASP A 352 -24.63 0.13 -30.26
N THR A 353 -25.28 -0.84 -29.61
CA THR A 353 -25.14 -1.08 -28.17
C THR A 353 -24.04 -2.09 -27.87
N TYR A 354 -23.11 -1.72 -26.98
CA TYR A 354 -22.02 -2.56 -26.50
C TYR A 354 -22.20 -2.94 -25.03
N TYR A 355 -21.66 -4.10 -24.64
CA TYR A 355 -21.67 -4.61 -23.28
C TYR A 355 -20.25 -4.97 -22.84
N GLN A 356 -19.85 -4.49 -21.66
CA GLN A 356 -18.50 -4.70 -21.09
C GLN A 356 -18.62 -5.01 -19.59
N TYR A 357 -19.03 -6.24 -19.28
CA TYR A 357 -19.11 -6.68 -17.89
C TYR A 357 -17.72 -7.07 -17.39
N CYS A 358 -17.33 -6.51 -16.25
CA CYS A 358 -16.08 -6.84 -15.58
C CYS A 358 -16.29 -7.83 -14.42
N THR A 359 -15.22 -8.49 -14.03
CA THR A 359 -15.20 -9.48 -12.96
C THR A 359 -15.14 -8.81 -11.58
N ALA A 360 -16.16 -9.03 -10.75
CA ALA A 360 -16.11 -8.62 -9.35
C ALA A 360 -15.31 -9.64 -8.52
N ILE A 361 -14.09 -9.30 -8.15
CA ILE A 361 -13.22 -10.12 -7.29
C ILE A 361 -13.50 -9.87 -5.80
N PRO A 362 -13.10 -10.78 -4.90
CA PRO A 362 -13.22 -10.57 -3.46
C PRO A 362 -12.57 -9.26 -2.99
N VAL A 363 -13.15 -8.64 -1.96
CA VAL A 363 -12.64 -7.41 -1.35
C VAL A 363 -11.26 -7.63 -0.70
N GLY A 364 -10.49 -6.55 -0.53
CA GLY A 364 -9.12 -6.55 0.00
C GLY A 364 -8.96 -7.36 1.29
N THR A 365 -9.85 -7.16 2.26
CA THR A 365 -9.75 -7.88 3.55
C THR A 365 -9.86 -9.39 3.35
N LEU A 366 -10.78 -9.85 2.50
CA LEU A 366 -10.95 -11.28 2.23
C LEU A 366 -9.75 -11.86 1.47
N LEU A 367 -9.15 -11.09 0.56
CA LEU A 367 -7.91 -11.48 -0.12
C LEU A 367 -6.74 -11.60 0.87
N ALA A 368 -6.56 -10.65 1.78
CA ALA A 368 -5.50 -10.73 2.79
C ALA A 368 -5.71 -11.89 3.77
N GLN A 369 -6.97 -12.22 4.11
CA GLN A 369 -7.28 -13.37 4.95
C GLN A 369 -6.91 -14.72 4.31
N THR A 370 -6.56 -14.75 3.03
CA THR A 370 -5.97 -15.93 2.41
C THR A 370 -4.55 -16.20 2.90
N TRP A 371 -3.81 -15.19 3.36
CA TRP A 371 -2.38 -15.28 3.71
C TRP A 371 -1.53 -15.95 2.60
N ASN A 372 -1.96 -15.79 1.34
CA ASN A 372 -1.38 -16.47 0.19
C ASN A 372 -1.00 -15.46 -0.90
N THR A 373 0.25 -15.05 -0.91
CA THR A 373 0.77 -14.11 -1.91
C THR A 373 0.79 -14.69 -3.33
N GLU A 374 0.92 -16.00 -3.50
CA GLU A 374 0.88 -16.63 -4.83
C GLU A 374 -0.53 -16.52 -5.43
N LEU A 375 -1.56 -16.74 -4.61
CA LEU A 375 -2.95 -16.56 -5.04
C LEU A 375 -3.26 -15.11 -5.41
N LEU A 376 -2.72 -14.13 -4.67
CA LEU A 376 -2.92 -12.72 -5.02
C LEU A 376 -2.21 -12.35 -6.33
N GLU A 377 -1.08 -12.98 -6.63
CA GLU A 377 -0.41 -12.83 -7.92
C GLU A 377 -1.27 -13.39 -9.07
N GLU A 378 -1.90 -14.55 -8.87
CA GLU A 378 -2.87 -15.11 -9.84
C GLU A 378 -4.10 -14.20 -10.03
N VAL A 379 -4.65 -13.63 -8.95
CA VAL A 379 -5.76 -12.67 -9.01
C VAL A 379 -5.34 -11.43 -9.81
N GLY A 380 -4.14 -10.89 -9.56
CA GLY A 380 -3.61 -9.76 -10.31
C GLY A 380 -3.44 -10.06 -11.80
N GLN A 381 -2.98 -11.26 -12.15
CA GLN A 381 -2.88 -11.70 -13.55
C GLN A 381 -4.25 -11.76 -14.24
N ALA A 382 -5.28 -12.24 -13.55
CA ALA A 382 -6.63 -12.29 -14.09
C ALA A 382 -7.19 -10.88 -14.34
N VAL A 383 -6.98 -9.95 -13.42
CA VAL A 383 -7.35 -8.54 -13.60
C VAL A 383 -6.61 -7.91 -14.77
N ALA A 384 -5.31 -8.18 -14.92
CA ALA A 384 -4.54 -7.63 -16.03
C ALA A 384 -5.01 -8.10 -17.42
N VAL A 385 -5.48 -9.34 -17.55
CA VAL A 385 -6.08 -9.80 -18.82
C VAL A 385 -7.33 -8.99 -19.15
N GLU A 386 -8.18 -8.74 -18.16
CA GLU A 386 -9.39 -7.92 -18.32
C GLU A 386 -9.04 -6.45 -18.64
N MET A 387 -8.00 -5.91 -18.00
CA MET A 387 -7.46 -4.58 -18.29
C MET A 387 -6.98 -4.46 -19.75
N GLN A 388 -6.22 -5.45 -20.25
CA GLN A 388 -5.75 -5.48 -21.64
C GLN A 388 -6.92 -5.53 -22.63
N GLU A 389 -7.93 -6.36 -22.37
CA GLU A 389 -9.11 -6.50 -23.23
C GLU A 389 -9.90 -5.19 -23.34
N PHE A 390 -10.06 -4.46 -22.24
CA PHE A 390 -10.81 -3.19 -22.22
C PHE A 390 -9.95 -1.95 -22.45
N GLY A 391 -8.65 -2.09 -22.71
CA GLY A 391 -7.75 -0.96 -22.93
C GLY A 391 -7.53 -0.09 -21.68
N VAL A 392 -7.66 -0.64 -20.49
CA VAL A 392 -7.34 0.03 -19.21
C VAL A 392 -5.87 -0.16 -18.90
N ALA A 393 -5.09 0.91 -18.85
CA ALA A 393 -3.66 0.78 -18.53
C ALA A 393 -3.37 0.81 -17.04
N TRP A 394 -4.04 1.69 -16.28
CA TRP A 394 -3.81 1.83 -14.84
C TRP A 394 -5.03 1.39 -14.03
N TRP A 395 -4.82 0.42 -13.16
CA TRP A 395 -5.82 -0.02 -12.22
C TRP A 395 -5.62 0.69 -10.89
N LEU A 396 -6.66 1.39 -10.43
CA LEU A 396 -6.65 2.17 -9.19
C LEU A 396 -6.80 1.29 -7.96
N ALA A 397 -5.84 0.39 -7.80
CA ALA A 397 -5.77 -0.64 -6.79
C ALA A 397 -4.31 -1.11 -6.67
N PRO A 398 -3.95 -1.77 -5.56
CA PRO A 398 -4.77 -2.02 -4.38
C PRO A 398 -4.90 -0.82 -3.42
N GLY A 399 -6.02 -0.80 -2.68
CA GLY A 399 -6.12 -0.04 -1.43
C GLY A 399 -5.35 -0.77 -0.33
N MET A 400 -4.53 -0.07 0.44
CA MET A 400 -3.61 -0.69 1.40
C MET A 400 -3.30 0.16 2.64
N ASN A 401 -4.20 1.07 3.01
CA ASN A 401 -4.10 1.77 4.29
C ASN A 401 -4.19 0.77 5.46
N VAL A 402 -3.55 1.11 6.58
CA VAL A 402 -3.57 0.27 7.79
C VAL A 402 -4.95 0.32 8.42
N HIS A 403 -5.46 -0.83 8.88
CA HIS A 403 -6.68 -0.86 9.70
C HIS A 403 -6.40 -0.31 11.11
N ARG A 404 -6.31 1.02 11.23
CA ARG A 404 -6.05 1.71 12.50
C ARG A 404 -7.15 1.48 13.54
N ASN A 405 -8.40 1.45 13.09
CA ASN A 405 -9.59 1.27 13.91
C ASN A 405 -10.64 0.48 13.11
N PRO A 406 -11.39 -0.45 13.74
CA PRO A 406 -12.38 -1.28 13.04
C PRO A 406 -13.54 -0.49 12.42
N LEU A 407 -13.79 0.76 12.82
CA LEU A 407 -14.88 1.60 12.32
C LEU A 407 -14.53 2.40 11.05
N CYS A 408 -13.30 2.31 10.54
CA CYS A 408 -12.99 2.94 9.25
C CYS A 408 -13.81 2.31 8.12
N GLY A 409 -14.64 3.13 7.45
CA GLY A 409 -15.60 2.68 6.45
C GLY A 409 -15.01 2.01 5.20
N ARG A 410 -13.69 2.16 4.97
CA ARG A 410 -12.98 1.57 3.82
C ARG A 410 -12.06 0.40 4.19
N ASN A 411 -12.10 -0.09 5.43
CA ASN A 411 -11.33 -1.29 5.81
C ASN A 411 -11.58 -2.48 4.87
N PHE A 412 -12.80 -2.62 4.33
CA PHE A 412 -13.14 -3.73 3.42
C PHE A 412 -12.22 -3.84 2.19
N GLU A 413 -11.75 -2.71 1.64
CA GLU A 413 -10.87 -2.69 0.45
C GLU A 413 -9.38 -2.66 0.79
N TYR A 414 -9.05 -2.51 2.08
CA TYR A 414 -7.69 -2.58 2.62
C TYR A 414 -7.38 -3.99 3.14
N TYR A 415 -6.16 -4.21 3.61
CA TYR A 415 -5.66 -5.56 3.90
C TYR A 415 -5.62 -5.93 5.38
N SER A 416 -4.99 -5.12 6.23
CA SER A 416 -4.64 -5.54 7.60
C SER A 416 -4.24 -4.37 8.50
N GLU A 417 -4.38 -4.56 9.80
CA GLU A 417 -3.72 -3.77 10.86
C GLU A 417 -2.19 -3.89 10.85
N ASP A 418 -1.61 -4.91 10.18
CA ASP A 418 -0.17 -5.13 10.11
C ASP A 418 0.43 -4.67 8.76
N PRO A 419 1.48 -3.82 8.78
CA PRO A 419 2.09 -3.31 7.56
C PRO A 419 2.83 -4.36 6.73
N LEU A 420 3.31 -5.47 7.32
CA LEU A 420 3.97 -6.53 6.56
C LEU A 420 2.93 -7.29 5.73
N VAL A 421 1.77 -7.62 6.31
CA VAL A 421 0.66 -8.25 5.57
C VAL A 421 0.21 -7.31 4.46
N SER A 422 -0.14 -6.06 4.77
CA SER A 422 -0.59 -5.08 3.78
C SER A 422 0.43 -4.87 2.66
N GLY A 423 1.71 -4.73 2.99
CA GLY A 423 2.78 -4.57 2.01
C GLY A 423 3.00 -5.80 1.12
N LYS A 424 3.03 -7.01 1.70
CA LYS A 424 3.23 -8.25 0.94
C LYS A 424 2.03 -8.58 0.04
N MET A 425 0.81 -8.33 0.50
CA MET A 425 -0.41 -8.52 -0.31
C MET A 425 -0.46 -7.53 -1.47
N ALA A 426 -0.19 -6.25 -1.20
CA ALA A 426 -0.13 -5.22 -2.23
C ALA A 426 0.96 -5.52 -3.28
N ALA A 427 2.15 -5.95 -2.84
CA ALA A 427 3.24 -6.32 -3.74
C ALA A 427 2.87 -7.53 -4.62
N ALA A 428 2.19 -8.53 -4.06
CA ALA A 428 1.79 -9.73 -4.79
C ALA A 428 0.80 -9.42 -5.92
N ILE A 429 -0.28 -8.70 -5.62
CA ILE A 429 -1.26 -8.34 -6.66
C ILE A 429 -0.64 -7.42 -7.71
N THR A 430 0.26 -6.51 -7.30
CA THR A 430 1.03 -5.63 -8.20
C THR A 430 1.89 -6.44 -9.17
N ARG A 431 2.65 -7.43 -8.69
CA ARG A 431 3.44 -8.31 -9.58
C ARG A 431 2.55 -9.09 -10.54
N GLY A 432 1.39 -9.54 -10.08
CA GLY A 432 0.41 -10.25 -10.90
C GLY A 432 -0.05 -9.40 -12.08
N VAL A 433 -0.48 -8.17 -11.79
CA VAL A 433 -0.94 -7.23 -12.82
C VAL A 433 0.20 -6.87 -13.77
N GLN A 434 1.34 -6.45 -13.22
CA GLN A 434 2.50 -5.97 -13.99
C GLN A 434 3.34 -7.09 -14.64
N SER A 435 2.88 -8.34 -14.54
CA SER A 435 3.43 -9.46 -15.32
C SER A 435 2.94 -9.44 -16.77
N LYS A 436 1.86 -8.71 -17.05
CA LYS A 436 1.30 -8.49 -18.39
C LYS A 436 1.81 -7.18 -18.98
N GLU A 437 1.84 -7.12 -20.31
CA GLU A 437 2.33 -5.97 -21.05
C GLU A 437 1.39 -4.78 -20.92
N GLY A 438 1.96 -3.58 -20.77
CA GLY A 438 1.23 -2.34 -20.90
C GLY A 438 0.31 -1.93 -19.74
N VAL A 439 0.18 -2.76 -18.71
CA VAL A 439 -0.74 -2.53 -17.59
C VAL A 439 -0.05 -2.50 -16.23
N GLY A 440 -0.60 -1.74 -15.30
CA GLY A 440 -0.05 -1.63 -13.95
C GLY A 440 -1.01 -1.12 -12.90
N THR A 441 -0.54 -1.17 -11.66
CA THR A 441 -1.30 -0.80 -10.47
C THR A 441 -0.97 0.59 -9.97
N THR A 442 -1.95 1.20 -9.32
CA THR A 442 -1.80 2.41 -8.51
C THR A 442 -2.08 2.07 -7.04
N ILE A 443 -1.02 1.90 -6.24
CA ILE A 443 -1.20 1.63 -4.80
C ILE A 443 -1.74 2.87 -4.07
N LYS A 444 -2.72 2.70 -3.17
CA LYS A 444 -3.44 3.84 -2.54
C LYS A 444 -3.90 3.57 -1.10
N HIS A 445 -4.16 4.57 -0.27
CA HIS A 445 -3.93 6.01 -0.46
C HIS A 445 -2.75 6.45 0.40
N PHE A 446 -1.77 7.09 -0.22
CA PHE A 446 -0.47 7.41 0.36
C PHE A 446 -0.49 8.81 1.01
N ALA A 447 -0.61 8.96 2.32
CA ALA A 447 -0.68 7.94 3.38
C ALA A 447 -1.64 8.37 4.51
N CYS A 448 -1.82 7.52 5.52
CA CYS A 448 -2.62 7.82 6.71
C CYS A 448 -4.13 8.11 6.47
N ASN A 449 -4.70 7.64 5.36
CA ASN A 449 -6.14 7.72 5.09
C ASN A 449 -6.93 6.61 5.81
N SER A 450 -6.86 6.62 7.14
CA SER A 450 -7.42 5.58 8.01
C SER A 450 -8.77 5.96 8.64
N GLN A 451 -9.39 7.04 8.14
CA GLN A 451 -10.68 7.57 8.56
C GLN A 451 -11.39 8.21 7.36
N GLU A 452 -12.70 7.98 7.25
CA GLU A 452 -13.50 8.50 6.14
C GLU A 452 -14.20 9.83 6.44
N ASP A 453 -14.64 10.04 7.69
CA ASP A 453 -15.25 11.30 8.09
C ASP A 453 -14.26 12.45 7.90
N ASN A 454 -14.69 13.46 7.13
CA ASN A 454 -13.88 14.62 6.74
C ASN A 454 -12.50 14.26 6.17
N ARG A 455 -12.36 13.13 5.46
CA ARG A 455 -11.06 12.71 4.90
C ARG A 455 -10.34 13.75 4.03
N MET A 456 -11.07 14.74 3.48
CA MET A 456 -10.51 15.87 2.72
C MET A 456 -9.87 16.96 3.58
N GLY A 457 -10.34 17.15 4.81
CA GLY A 457 -9.84 18.19 5.72
C GLY A 457 -9.12 17.65 6.97
N SER A 458 -9.32 16.36 7.29
CA SER A 458 -8.77 15.75 8.50
C SER A 458 -7.23 15.75 8.49
N ASN A 459 -6.62 16.12 9.61
CA ASN A 459 -5.20 16.12 9.84
C ASN A 459 -4.78 14.96 10.75
N SER A 460 -4.00 14.02 10.21
CA SER A 460 -3.40 12.95 10.99
C SER A 460 -2.12 13.44 11.65
N ILE A 461 -2.09 13.41 12.98
CA ILE A 461 -0.97 13.87 13.80
C ILE A 461 -0.28 12.66 14.41
N LEU A 462 0.97 12.43 14.00
CA LEU A 462 1.75 11.25 14.38
C LEU A 462 3.24 11.54 14.37
N SER A 463 3.99 10.83 15.22
CA SER A 463 5.45 10.85 15.23
C SER A 463 6.05 10.29 13.94
N GLU A 464 7.29 10.68 13.63
CA GLU A 464 8.00 10.17 12.45
C GLU A 464 8.20 8.65 12.56
N ARG A 465 8.47 8.16 13.77
CA ARG A 465 8.57 6.73 14.06
C ARG A 465 7.28 5.98 13.69
N THR A 466 6.13 6.48 14.15
CA THR A 466 4.83 5.87 13.84
C THR A 466 4.54 5.90 12.34
N LEU A 467 4.82 7.04 11.69
CA LEU A 467 4.68 7.19 10.25
C LEU A 467 5.53 6.13 9.50
N ARG A 468 6.81 5.96 9.87
CA ARG A 468 7.76 5.07 9.20
C ARG A 468 7.55 3.59 9.49
N GLU A 469 7.28 3.22 10.74
CA GLU A 469 7.15 1.81 11.15
C GLU A 469 5.78 1.21 10.80
N ILE A 470 4.72 2.03 10.75
CA ILE A 470 3.35 1.57 10.52
C ILE A 470 2.81 2.03 9.17
N TYR A 471 2.63 3.34 8.97
CA TYR A 471 1.78 3.86 7.89
C TYR A 471 2.47 3.96 6.53
N LEU A 472 3.79 4.13 6.49
CA LEU A 472 4.59 4.08 5.28
C LEU A 472 5.17 2.69 5.00
N ARG A 473 5.29 1.84 6.03
CA ARG A 473 6.01 0.56 5.92
C ARG A 473 5.42 -0.38 4.88
N GLY A 474 4.08 -0.45 4.77
CA GLY A 474 3.42 -1.23 3.73
C GLY A 474 3.77 -0.73 2.32
N PHE A 475 3.73 0.58 2.11
CA PHE A 475 4.09 1.21 0.83
C PHE A 475 5.57 1.00 0.49
N GLU A 476 6.48 1.13 1.46
CA GLU A 476 7.91 0.82 1.28
C GLU A 476 8.10 -0.62 0.79
N ILE A 477 7.44 -1.59 1.42
CA ILE A 477 7.50 -3.00 1.01
C ILE A 477 6.99 -3.17 -0.41
N ALA A 478 5.82 -2.60 -0.74
CA ALA A 478 5.24 -2.69 -2.07
C ALA A 478 6.17 -2.09 -3.14
N VAL A 479 6.72 -0.90 -2.91
CA VAL A 479 7.67 -0.25 -3.81
C VAL A 479 8.93 -1.09 -3.99
N LYS A 480 9.60 -1.46 -2.90
CA LYS A 480 10.89 -2.17 -2.96
C LYS A 480 10.79 -3.59 -3.53
N THR A 481 9.62 -4.24 -3.45
CA THR A 481 9.46 -5.64 -3.86
C THR A 481 8.59 -5.84 -5.11
N SER A 482 7.97 -4.79 -5.64
CA SER A 482 7.13 -4.90 -6.85
C SER A 482 7.17 -3.70 -7.80
N GLN A 483 7.69 -2.53 -7.38
CA GLN A 483 7.71 -1.28 -8.16
C GLN A 483 6.38 -1.05 -8.90
N PRO A 484 5.30 -0.60 -8.21
CA PRO A 484 4.05 -0.30 -8.88
C PRO A 484 4.23 0.79 -9.96
N MET A 485 3.40 0.83 -10.99
CA MET A 485 3.46 1.91 -11.99
C MET A 485 3.13 3.26 -11.37
N ALA A 486 2.26 3.28 -10.37
CA ALA A 486 1.80 4.50 -9.73
C ALA A 486 1.56 4.36 -8.22
N ILE A 487 1.62 5.49 -7.53
CA ILE A 487 1.13 5.69 -6.15
C ILE A 487 0.10 6.81 -6.20
N MET A 488 -1.02 6.64 -5.51
CA MET A 488 -2.00 7.71 -5.34
C MET A 488 -1.95 8.26 -3.92
N THR A 489 -1.75 9.57 -3.79
CA THR A 489 -1.74 10.23 -2.49
C THR A 489 -3.13 10.28 -1.88
N SER A 490 -3.21 10.33 -0.55
CA SER A 490 -4.48 10.52 0.13
C SER A 490 -4.99 11.95 0.07
N TYR A 491 -6.25 12.10 0.47
CA TYR A 491 -6.91 13.40 0.66
C TYR A 491 -6.38 14.18 1.87
N ASN A 492 -6.16 13.46 2.97
CA ASN A 492 -5.94 14.03 4.30
C ASN A 492 -4.61 14.78 4.41
N LEU A 493 -4.49 15.54 5.50
CA LEU A 493 -3.23 16.14 5.91
C LEU A 493 -2.45 15.15 6.79
N ILE A 494 -1.12 15.24 6.72
CA ILE A 494 -0.18 14.54 7.57
C ILE A 494 0.67 15.63 8.23
N ASN A 495 0.55 15.77 9.55
CA ASN A 495 1.23 16.83 10.32
C ASN A 495 1.08 18.21 9.65
N GLY A 496 -0.16 18.58 9.27
CA GLY A 496 -0.52 19.90 8.76
C GLY A 496 -0.24 20.14 7.26
N VAL A 497 0.22 19.13 6.52
CA VAL A 497 0.45 19.23 5.06
C VAL A 497 -0.38 18.19 4.33
N HIS A 498 -1.19 18.59 3.34
CA HIS A 498 -1.88 17.62 2.47
C HIS A 498 -0.89 16.64 1.86
N ALA A 499 -1.24 15.34 1.86
CA ALA A 499 -0.36 14.30 1.35
C ALA A 499 0.10 14.57 -0.10
N ALA A 500 -0.80 15.09 -0.95
CA ALA A 500 -0.50 15.51 -2.32
C ALA A 500 0.57 16.62 -2.43
N ASN A 501 0.67 17.49 -1.42
CA ASN A 501 1.65 18.59 -1.35
C ASN A 501 2.88 18.24 -0.51
N CYS A 502 2.97 17.01 0.01
CA CYS A 502 3.97 16.64 1.00
C CYS A 502 5.24 16.12 0.31
N LYS A 503 6.23 17.01 0.14
CA LYS A 503 7.55 16.68 -0.44
C LYS A 503 8.28 15.58 0.32
N ASP A 504 8.05 15.51 1.62
CA ASP A 504 8.65 14.54 2.52
C ASP A 504 8.23 13.10 2.16
N ILE A 505 6.94 12.83 1.94
CA ILE A 505 6.52 11.49 1.52
C ILE A 505 6.72 11.28 0.01
N CYS A 506 6.44 12.29 -0.83
CA CYS A 506 6.44 12.15 -2.28
C CYS A 506 7.86 12.08 -2.87
N THR A 507 8.77 12.90 -2.36
CA THR A 507 10.15 12.97 -2.86
C THR A 507 11.12 12.27 -1.92
N VAL A 508 11.13 12.59 -0.62
CA VAL A 508 12.15 12.05 0.30
C VAL A 508 11.94 10.56 0.52
N ALA A 509 10.81 10.14 1.10
CA ALA A 509 10.53 8.72 1.33
C ALA A 509 10.43 7.91 0.03
N ALA A 510 9.47 8.24 -0.86
CA ALA A 510 9.21 7.40 -2.02
C ALA A 510 10.38 7.35 -3.01
N ARG A 511 10.96 8.50 -3.40
CA ARG A 511 12.00 8.56 -4.44
C ARG A 511 13.41 8.44 -3.90
N LYS A 512 13.76 9.21 -2.86
CA LYS A 512 15.13 9.21 -2.36
C LYS A 512 15.41 7.97 -1.50
N GLU A 513 14.52 7.56 -0.62
CA GLU A 513 14.80 6.41 0.25
C GLU A 513 14.43 5.07 -0.39
N TRP A 514 13.29 4.99 -1.08
CA TRP A 514 12.79 3.70 -1.61
C TRP A 514 13.08 3.47 -3.08
N ASP A 515 13.65 4.47 -3.75
CA ASP A 515 13.98 4.44 -5.17
C ASP A 515 12.78 4.14 -6.09
N PHE A 516 11.58 4.62 -5.73
CA PHE A 516 10.36 4.46 -6.52
C PHE A 516 10.55 5.06 -7.92
N ARG A 517 10.17 4.32 -8.98
CA ARG A 517 10.37 4.73 -10.40
C ARG A 517 9.10 5.04 -11.19
N GLY A 518 7.92 4.79 -10.62
CA GLY A 518 6.62 5.06 -11.24
C GLY A 518 6.22 6.53 -11.19
N ILE A 519 4.92 6.83 -11.26
CA ILE A 519 4.36 8.18 -11.04
C ILE A 519 3.67 8.29 -9.67
N ILE A 520 3.56 9.50 -9.14
CA ILE A 520 2.67 9.81 -8.02
C ILE A 520 1.51 10.65 -8.55
N MET A 521 0.29 10.32 -8.16
CA MET A 521 -0.90 11.06 -8.56
C MET A 521 -1.72 11.50 -7.33
N THR A 522 -2.53 12.55 -7.46
CA THR A 522 -3.49 12.91 -6.40
C THR A 522 -4.66 11.93 -6.37
N ASP A 523 -5.35 11.84 -5.23
CA ASP A 523 -6.75 11.37 -5.23
C ASP A 523 -7.62 12.39 -6.00
N TRP A 524 -8.81 11.96 -6.43
CA TRP A 524 -9.72 12.78 -7.24
C TRP A 524 -10.08 14.08 -6.53
N THR A 525 -10.15 15.20 -7.24
CA THR A 525 -10.64 16.49 -6.73
C THR A 525 -9.87 17.08 -5.54
N THR A 526 -8.68 16.54 -5.22
CA THR A 526 -7.86 17.01 -4.08
C THR A 526 -7.43 18.47 -4.23
N THR A 527 -7.23 18.96 -5.46
CA THR A 527 -6.84 20.36 -5.75
C THR A 527 -8.02 21.30 -6.03
N MET A 528 -9.25 20.79 -6.01
CA MET A 528 -10.42 21.67 -6.07
C MET A 528 -10.50 22.53 -4.80
N PRO A 529 -11.17 23.70 -4.82
CA PRO A 529 -11.23 24.59 -3.65
C PRO A 529 -11.68 23.91 -2.35
N GLN A 530 -12.53 22.89 -2.42
CA GLN A 530 -13.00 22.13 -1.26
C GLN A 530 -11.97 21.11 -0.74
N GLY A 531 -11.02 20.68 -1.57
CA GLY A 531 -9.98 19.72 -1.21
C GLY A 531 -8.74 20.32 -0.56
N GLY A 532 -8.56 21.64 -0.62
CA GLY A 532 -7.53 22.36 0.14
C GLY A 532 -6.08 22.23 -0.38
N SER A 533 -5.81 21.27 -1.26
CA SER A 533 -4.49 21.12 -1.90
C SER A 533 -4.25 22.19 -2.99
N LEU A 534 -2.97 22.41 -3.32
CA LEU A 534 -2.55 23.42 -4.30
C LEU A 534 -1.79 22.74 -5.43
N SER A 535 -2.25 22.94 -6.65
CA SER A 535 -1.76 22.29 -7.88
C SER A 535 -0.26 22.48 -8.09
N TRP A 536 0.26 23.70 -7.93
CA TRP A 536 1.71 23.95 -8.08
C TRP A 536 2.55 23.27 -6.98
N LYS A 537 2.00 23.11 -5.77
CA LYS A 537 2.69 22.41 -4.67
C LYS A 537 2.69 20.90 -4.87
N CYS A 538 1.69 20.34 -5.54
CA CYS A 538 1.72 18.95 -5.97
C CYS A 538 2.97 18.70 -6.85
N VAL A 539 3.17 19.54 -7.88
CA VAL A 539 4.34 19.45 -8.77
C VAL A 539 5.65 19.65 -8.00
N GLU A 540 5.73 20.65 -7.12
CA GLU A 540 6.92 20.91 -6.30
C GLU A 540 7.27 19.74 -5.35
N ALA A 541 6.25 19.07 -4.81
CA ALA A 541 6.40 17.92 -3.92
C ALA A 541 6.88 16.66 -4.65
N GLY A 542 6.75 16.62 -5.98
CA GLY A 542 6.97 15.43 -6.81
C GLY A 542 5.72 14.54 -6.94
N ASN A 543 4.53 15.11 -6.72
CA ASN A 543 3.27 14.52 -7.17
C ASN A 543 3.08 14.89 -8.65
N ASP A 544 3.17 13.88 -9.51
CA ASP A 544 3.39 14.00 -10.94
C ASP A 544 2.10 14.29 -11.73
N LEU A 545 0.95 13.84 -11.23
CA LEU A 545 -0.34 13.91 -11.93
C LEU A 545 -1.48 14.35 -11.01
N ILE A 546 -2.09 15.47 -11.34
CA ILE A 546 -3.25 16.01 -10.62
C ILE A 546 -4.51 15.42 -11.23
N MET A 547 -5.28 14.69 -10.42
CA MET A 547 -6.52 14.05 -10.85
C MET A 547 -7.79 14.66 -10.26
N PRO A 548 -8.86 14.70 -11.05
CA PRO A 548 -8.88 14.50 -12.50
C PRO A 548 -8.63 15.81 -13.27
N GLY A 549 -8.10 16.83 -12.60
CA GLY A 549 -7.97 18.18 -13.12
C GLY A 549 -9.22 19.04 -12.94
N TRP A 550 -9.03 20.34 -12.75
CA TRP A 550 -10.08 21.36 -12.87
C TRP A 550 -9.52 22.64 -13.49
N PRO A 551 -10.36 23.52 -14.07
CA PRO A 551 -9.91 24.69 -14.83
C PRO A 551 -8.89 25.61 -14.12
N GLY A 552 -8.92 25.69 -12.79
CA GLY A 552 -7.99 26.52 -12.02
C GLY A 552 -6.60 25.92 -11.81
N ASP A 553 -6.39 24.61 -12.04
CA ASP A 553 -5.09 23.97 -11.85
C ASP A 553 -4.03 24.55 -12.80
N SER A 554 -4.36 24.73 -14.08
CA SER A 554 -3.42 25.26 -15.07
C SER A 554 -3.01 26.70 -14.76
N GLU A 555 -3.95 27.54 -14.31
CA GLU A 555 -3.64 28.92 -13.92
C GLU A 555 -2.76 28.95 -12.66
N ASN A 556 -3.08 28.11 -11.67
CA ASN A 556 -2.31 28.01 -10.43
C ASN A 556 -0.84 27.65 -10.69
N ILE A 557 -0.58 26.69 -11.58
CA ILE A 557 0.78 26.28 -11.98
C ILE A 557 1.46 27.39 -12.80
N ARG A 558 0.75 27.99 -13.76
CA ARG A 558 1.27 29.06 -14.62
C ARG A 558 1.70 30.29 -13.80
N GLU A 559 0.89 30.70 -12.84
CA GLU A 559 1.24 31.81 -11.94
C GLU A 559 2.47 31.49 -11.09
N ALA A 560 2.55 30.27 -10.55
CA ALA A 560 3.69 29.83 -9.74
C ALA A 560 5.00 29.77 -10.55
N LEU A 561 4.97 29.35 -11.82
CA LEU A 561 6.13 29.44 -12.71
C LEU A 561 6.53 30.89 -12.97
N LYS A 562 5.54 31.75 -13.27
CA LYS A 562 5.76 33.17 -13.60
C LYS A 562 6.34 33.96 -12.43
N ASN A 563 5.90 33.68 -11.20
CA ASN A 563 6.35 34.36 -9.99
C ASN A 563 7.56 33.69 -9.31
N GLY A 564 8.00 32.53 -9.82
CA GLY A 564 9.16 31.79 -9.32
C GLY A 564 8.92 30.91 -8.10
N SER A 565 7.67 30.72 -7.66
CA SER A 565 7.32 29.79 -6.57
C SER A 565 7.49 28.33 -7.00
N LEU A 566 7.23 28.03 -8.28
CA LEU A 566 7.51 26.73 -8.87
C LEU A 566 8.68 26.86 -9.84
N LYS A 567 9.66 25.96 -9.71
CA LYS A 567 10.76 25.87 -10.67
C LYS A 567 10.33 25.07 -11.88
N ARG A 568 10.75 25.52 -13.07
CA ARG A 568 10.48 24.82 -14.32
C ARG A 568 11.07 23.41 -14.31
N GLU A 569 12.19 23.21 -13.63
CA GLU A 569 12.86 21.91 -13.49
C GLU A 569 12.02 20.90 -12.71
N ASP A 570 11.24 21.34 -11.73
CA ASP A 570 10.34 20.45 -10.96
C ASP A 570 9.18 19.96 -11.87
N LEU A 571 8.64 20.86 -12.70
CA LEU A 571 7.65 20.51 -13.72
C LEU A 571 8.22 19.54 -14.76
N GLN A 572 9.42 19.82 -15.28
CA GLN A 572 10.13 18.94 -16.21
C GLN A 572 10.36 17.54 -15.61
N ALA A 573 10.72 17.47 -14.33
CA ALA A 573 10.93 16.21 -13.63
C ALA A 573 9.64 15.38 -13.54
N CYS A 574 8.49 16.01 -13.27
CA CYS A 574 7.19 15.36 -13.25
C CYS A 574 6.80 14.83 -14.64
N VAL A 575 6.89 15.67 -15.67
CA VAL A 575 6.57 15.27 -17.05
C VAL A 575 7.50 14.17 -17.56
N LYS A 576 8.79 14.20 -17.18
CA LYS A 576 9.73 13.11 -17.51
C LYS A 576 9.27 11.77 -16.94
N ARG A 577 8.82 11.73 -15.68
CA ARG A 577 8.30 10.51 -15.05
C ARG A 577 7.01 10.04 -15.71
N MET A 578 6.10 10.96 -16.02
CA MET A 578 4.87 10.67 -16.77
C MET A 578 5.19 10.00 -18.10
N LEU A 579 6.05 10.61 -18.92
CA LEU A 579 6.45 10.06 -20.23
C LEU A 579 7.15 8.70 -20.09
N LYS A 580 8.03 8.55 -19.09
CA LYS A 580 8.69 7.26 -18.83
C LYS A 580 7.69 6.15 -18.56
N VAL A 581 6.63 6.42 -17.81
CA VAL A 581 5.59 5.41 -17.53
C VAL A 581 4.68 5.22 -18.74
N ILE A 582 4.20 6.29 -19.38
CA ILE A 582 3.32 6.22 -20.57
C ILE A 582 3.93 5.38 -21.69
N PHE A 583 5.24 5.52 -21.96
CA PHE A 583 5.96 4.71 -22.96
C PHE A 583 5.98 3.20 -22.69
N GLN A 584 5.49 2.77 -21.53
CA GLN A 584 5.46 1.37 -21.10
C GLN A 584 4.03 0.85 -20.95
N THR A 585 3.04 1.56 -21.49
CA THR A 585 1.61 1.23 -21.37
C THR A 585 1.02 0.72 -22.68
N LEU A 586 -0.24 0.29 -22.64
CA LEU A 586 -1.03 -0.16 -23.80
C LEU A 586 -1.19 0.88 -24.92
N GLY A 587 -0.78 2.13 -24.70
CA GLY A 587 -0.69 3.14 -25.78
C GLY A 587 0.33 2.78 -26.88
N TYR A 588 1.16 1.75 -26.70
CA TYR A 588 2.17 1.32 -27.66
C TYR A 588 2.10 -0.19 -27.92
N GLU A 589 2.13 -0.59 -29.20
CA GLU A 589 2.03 -2.00 -29.63
C GLU A 589 3.18 -2.88 -29.08
N ASP A 590 4.38 -2.31 -28.97
CA ASP A 590 5.59 -3.02 -28.52
C ASP A 590 5.83 -2.92 -27.00
N CYS A 591 4.80 -2.58 -26.21
CA CYS A 591 4.96 -2.51 -24.76
C CYS A 591 5.33 -3.87 -24.15
N VAL A 592 6.11 -3.83 -23.06
CA VAL A 592 6.53 -5.02 -22.32
C VAL A 592 5.96 -4.99 -20.91
N SER A 593 6.04 -6.10 -20.19
CA SER A 593 5.65 -6.14 -18.78
C SER A 593 6.48 -5.16 -17.96
N TYR A 594 5.84 -4.26 -17.21
CA TYR A 594 6.54 -3.20 -16.46
C TYR A 594 7.55 -3.77 -15.45
N GLY A 595 7.21 -4.90 -14.83
CA GLY A 595 8.08 -5.59 -13.87
C GLY A 595 9.35 -6.20 -14.47
N ALA A 596 9.48 -6.30 -15.81
CA ALA A 596 10.68 -6.86 -16.44
C ALA A 596 11.91 -5.94 -16.33
N GLN A 597 11.71 -4.63 -16.19
CA GLN A 597 12.83 -3.66 -16.16
C GLN A 597 13.57 -3.60 -14.81
N PHE A 598 13.03 -4.27 -13.77
CA PHE A 598 13.55 -4.22 -12.40
C PHE A 598 14.15 -5.56 -11.95
N ARG A 599 14.30 -6.53 -12.85
CA ARG A 599 14.84 -7.87 -12.57
C ARG A 599 16.28 -8.03 -12.98
#